data_AF-A0A935GPG8-F1
#
_entry.id   AF-A0A935GPG8-F1
#
_cell.length_a   1.000
_cell.length_b   1.000
_cell.length_c   1.000
_cell.angle_alpha   90.00
_cell.angle_beta   90.00
_cell.angle_gamma   90.00
#
_symmetry.space_group_name_H-M   'P 1'
#
loop_
_entity.id
_entity.type
_entity.pdbx_description
1 polymer ?
#
loop_
_entity_poly.entity_id
_entity_poly.type
_entity_poly.pdbx_seq_one_letter_code
_entity_poly.pdbx_strand_id
1 'polypeptide(L)'
;MIGNRIKLAREACGWSLRDLEAKIEGLVSAQAIGKYERNEMTPSSKVLLALATALGVEPEFLLSEKEIEPAVDFRKAPAEGARDERSVNAMVLDAAERYLELESIFPDTRITWSAPHFAEFKLTKVEDAEAAAERLRSICGSESRRSNP
;
A
#
# COMPACT_ATOMS: atom_id res chain seq x y z
N MET A 1 0.00 9.19 14.07
CA MET A 1 1.01 10.22 14.42
C MET A 1 2.12 10.24 13.38
N ILE A 2 2.62 11.43 13.00
CA ILE A 2 3.57 11.63 11.88
C ILE A 2 4.86 10.82 12.00
N GLY A 3 5.37 10.62 13.22
CA GLY A 3 6.61 9.90 13.46
C GLY A 3 6.58 8.45 12.98
N ASN A 4 5.45 7.75 13.19
CA ASN A 4 5.28 6.38 12.74
C ASN A 4 5.32 6.28 11.22
N ARG A 5 4.74 7.27 10.51
CA ARG A 5 4.74 7.32 9.04
C ARG A 5 6.12 7.56 8.46
N ILE A 6 6.89 8.49 9.05
CA ILE A 6 8.29 8.73 8.67
C ILE A 6 9.11 7.46 8.84
N LYS A 7 8.95 6.78 9.99
CA LYS A 7 9.66 5.53 10.28
C LYS A 7 9.30 4.43 9.28
N LEU A 8 8.00 4.24 9.04
CA LEU A 8 7.50 3.20 8.13
C LEU A 8 8.01 3.42 6.71
N ALA A 9 7.91 4.64 6.18
CA ALA A 9 8.43 4.98 4.85
C ALA A 9 9.96 4.81 4.78
N ARG A 10 10.71 5.22 5.81
CA ARG A 10 12.17 5.03 5.85
C ARG A 10 12.53 3.55 5.82
N GLU A 11 11.86 2.73 6.63
CA GLU A 11 12.11 1.30 6.72
C GLU A 11 11.72 0.58 5.43
N ALA A 12 10.68 1.05 4.73
CA ALA A 12 10.30 0.62 3.39
C ALA A 12 11.40 0.84 2.35
N CYS A 13 12.07 1.99 2.39
CA CYS A 13 13.23 2.25 1.54
C CYS A 13 14.46 1.40 1.92
N GLY A 14 14.43 0.72 3.08
CA GLY A 14 15.56 -0.02 3.65
C GLY A 14 16.66 0.89 4.19
N TRP A 15 16.32 2.12 4.57
CA TRP A 15 17.29 3.14 4.97
C TRP A 15 17.48 3.20 6.48
N SER A 16 18.71 3.42 6.93
CA SER A 16 19.00 3.87 8.28
C SER A 16 18.68 5.36 8.44
N LEU A 17 18.68 5.87 9.67
CA LEU A 17 18.53 7.31 9.93
C LEU A 17 19.63 8.13 9.23
N ARG A 18 20.85 7.59 9.13
CA ARG A 18 21.98 8.24 8.45
C ARG A 18 21.81 8.24 6.93
N ASP A 19 21.24 7.18 6.37
CA ASP A 19 20.95 7.13 4.93
C ASP A 19 19.90 8.19 4.56
N LEU A 20 18.86 8.33 5.39
CA LEU A 20 17.85 9.37 5.19
C LEU A 20 18.42 10.79 5.37
N GLU A 21 19.26 11.01 6.38
CA GLU A 21 20.01 12.26 6.56
C GLU A 21 20.85 12.60 5.31
N ALA A 22 21.60 11.64 4.79
CA ALA A 22 22.38 11.83 3.57
C ALA A 22 21.48 12.11 2.36
N LYS A 23 20.31 11.45 2.27
CA LYS A 23 19.37 11.62 1.17
C LYS A 23 18.71 12.99 1.13
N ILE A 24 18.51 13.62 2.30
CA ILE A 24 18.03 14.99 2.43
C ILE A 24 19.17 16.01 2.52
N GLU A 25 20.38 15.63 2.10
CA GLU A 25 21.58 16.48 2.04
C GLU A 25 21.94 17.15 3.38
N GLY A 26 21.69 16.45 4.49
CA GLY A 26 21.99 16.96 5.83
C GLY A 26 21.09 18.13 6.26
N LEU A 27 19.94 18.34 5.63
CA LEU A 27 18.97 19.37 6.02
C LEU A 27 18.60 19.28 7.51
N VAL A 28 18.52 18.06 8.04
CA VAL A 28 18.44 17.76 9.48
C VAL A 28 19.29 16.53 9.81
N SER A 29 19.76 16.45 11.06
CA SER A 29 20.61 15.33 11.50
C SER A 29 19.82 14.03 11.70
N ALA A 30 20.48 12.88 11.63
CA ALA A 30 19.89 11.59 11.98
C ALA A 30 19.25 11.58 13.38
N GLN A 31 19.80 12.37 14.32
CA GLN A 31 19.23 12.51 15.66
C GLN A 31 17.90 13.28 15.64
N ALA A 32 17.79 14.34 14.84
CA ALA A 32 16.55 15.07 14.64
C ALA A 32 15.48 14.20 13.95
N ILE A 33 15.87 13.43 12.93
CA ILE A 33 14.99 12.43 12.29
C ILE A 33 14.49 11.43 13.32
N GLY A 34 15.37 10.90 14.17
CA GLY A 34 14.97 9.97 15.23
C GLY A 34 14.00 10.60 16.24
N LYS A 35 14.12 11.89 16.55
CA LYS A 35 13.15 12.61 17.40
C LYS A 35 11.80 12.76 16.70
N TYR A 36 11.78 12.98 15.38
CA TYR A 36 10.54 12.99 14.61
C TYR A 36 9.85 11.63 14.65
N GLU A 37 10.59 10.54 14.41
CA GLU A 37 10.04 9.18 14.44
C GLU A 37 9.42 8.80 15.80
N ARG A 38 9.98 9.32 16.91
CA ARG A 38 9.44 9.13 18.26
C ARG A 38 8.38 10.15 18.67
N ASN A 39 7.99 11.05 17.76
CA ASN A 39 7.06 12.17 18.03
C ASN A 39 7.53 13.11 19.16
N GLU A 40 8.84 13.15 19.44
CA GLU A 40 9.44 14.07 20.43
C GLU A 40 9.65 15.47 19.85
N MET A 41 9.57 15.60 18.52
CA MET A 41 9.75 16.84 17.79
C MET A 41 8.89 16.79 16.53
N THR A 42 8.44 17.95 16.05
CA THR A 42 7.67 18.06 14.81
C THR A 42 8.54 18.65 13.71
N PRO A 43 8.59 18.08 12.50
CA PRO A 43 9.30 18.67 11.37
C PRO A 43 8.62 19.98 10.94
N SER A 44 9.41 20.96 10.50
CA SER A 44 8.85 22.14 9.82
C SER A 44 8.33 21.75 8.44
N SER A 45 7.46 22.56 7.83
CA SER A 45 6.91 22.28 6.49
C SER A 45 8.00 22.04 5.44
N LYS A 46 9.11 22.78 5.51
CA LYS A 46 10.27 22.58 4.63
C LYS A 46 10.91 21.20 4.80
N VAL A 47 11.10 20.77 6.06
CA VAL A 47 11.69 19.46 6.37
C VAL A 47 10.73 18.34 5.99
N LEU A 48 9.43 18.53 6.23
CA LEU A 48 8.41 17.56 5.86
C LEU A 48 8.40 17.28 4.35
N LEU A 49 8.40 18.32 3.52
CA LEU A 49 8.44 18.18 2.06
C LEU A 49 9.71 17.48 1.59
N ALA A 50 10.86 17.82 2.18
CA ALA A 50 12.13 17.17 1.87
C ALA A 50 12.12 15.68 2.24
N LEU A 51 11.54 15.32 3.39
CA LEU A 51 11.37 13.93 3.82
C LEU A 51 10.45 13.18 2.86
N ALA A 52 9.28 13.73 2.52
CA ALA A 52 8.33 13.11 1.60
C ALA A 52 8.98 12.82 0.24
N THR A 53 9.66 13.82 -0.34
CA THR A 53 10.37 13.68 -1.62
C THR A 53 11.49 12.64 -1.53
N ALA A 54 12.28 12.66 -0.46
CA ALA A 54 13.36 11.69 -0.29
C ALA A 54 12.83 10.26 -0.16
N LEU A 55 11.74 10.07 0.58
CA LEU A 55 11.11 8.77 0.84
C LEU A 55 10.24 8.27 -0.31
N GLY A 56 10.01 9.10 -1.34
CA GLY A 56 9.19 8.74 -2.50
C GLY A 56 7.71 8.58 -2.18
N VAL A 57 7.22 9.34 -1.19
CA VAL A 57 5.81 9.37 -0.77
C VAL A 57 5.24 10.77 -0.89
N GLU A 58 3.93 10.89 -1.03
CA GLU A 58 3.25 12.19 -0.97
C GLU A 58 3.30 12.77 0.46
N PRO A 59 3.39 14.10 0.64
CA PRO A 59 3.36 14.73 1.97
C PRO A 59 2.13 14.33 2.81
N GLU A 60 0.99 14.12 2.16
CA GLU A 60 -0.27 13.70 2.76
C GLU A 60 -0.15 12.34 3.45
N PHE A 61 0.64 11.41 2.90
CA PHE A 61 0.89 10.11 3.52
C PHE A 61 1.55 10.25 4.91
N LEU A 62 2.49 11.18 5.05
CA LEU A 62 3.15 11.43 6.33
C LEU A 62 2.20 12.06 7.35
N LEU A 63 1.26 12.88 6.88
CA LEU A 63 0.27 13.57 7.71
C LEU A 63 -0.97 12.71 8.03
N SER A 64 -1.15 11.58 7.35
CA SER A 64 -2.30 10.71 7.53
C SER A 64 -2.36 10.09 8.93
N GLU A 65 -3.54 10.15 9.55
CA GLU A 65 -3.82 9.56 10.86
C GLU A 65 -4.23 8.09 10.81
N LYS A 66 -4.50 7.55 9.61
CA LYS A 66 -4.94 6.15 9.49
C LYS A 66 -3.81 5.22 9.92
N GLU A 67 -4.10 4.18 10.67
CA GLU A 67 -3.16 3.09 10.91
C GLU A 67 -3.66 1.91 10.10
N ILE A 68 -3.15 1.76 8.87
CA ILE A 68 -3.36 0.55 8.10
C ILE A 68 -2.15 -0.34 8.34
N GLU A 69 -2.39 -1.55 8.83
CA GLU A 69 -1.35 -2.58 8.89
C GLU A 69 -1.31 -3.31 7.55
N PRO A 70 -0.16 -3.35 6.85
CA PRO A 70 -0.02 -4.17 5.66
C PRO A 70 0.08 -5.63 6.08
N ALA A 71 -1.05 -6.33 6.17
CA ALA A 71 -1.08 -7.78 6.19
C ALA A 71 -1.15 -8.29 4.74
N VAL A 72 -0.05 -8.15 4.01
CA VAL A 72 0.05 -8.60 2.61
C VAL A 72 0.95 -9.81 2.56
N ASP A 73 0.37 -10.99 2.34
CA ASP A 73 1.12 -12.21 2.04
C ASP A 73 1.37 -12.31 0.53
N PHE A 74 2.65 -12.34 0.14
CA PHE A 74 3.05 -12.56 -1.23
C PHE A 74 4.15 -13.60 -1.33
N ARG A 75 4.20 -14.29 -2.48
CA ARG A 75 5.19 -15.33 -2.75
C ARG A 75 6.55 -14.68 -2.98
N LYS A 76 7.48 -14.86 -2.03
CA LYS A 76 8.85 -14.37 -2.16
C LYS A 76 9.60 -15.08 -3.28
N ALA A 77 10.26 -14.32 -4.14
CA ALA A 77 11.26 -14.86 -5.04
C ALA A 77 12.53 -15.26 -4.25
N PRO A 78 13.27 -16.30 -4.67
CA PRO A 78 14.42 -16.81 -3.91
C PRO A 78 15.59 -15.81 -3.74
N ALA A 79 15.57 -14.67 -4.44
CA ALA A 79 16.59 -13.62 -4.38
C ALA A 79 16.10 -12.31 -3.73
N GLU A 80 14.85 -12.24 -3.26
CA GLU A 80 14.31 -11.02 -2.66
C GLU A 80 14.82 -10.83 -1.24
N GLY A 81 15.45 -9.68 -1.01
CA GLY A 81 15.94 -9.29 0.30
C GLY A 81 14.86 -8.69 1.18
N ALA A 82 15.12 -8.60 2.48
CA ALA A 82 14.23 -7.92 3.45
C ALA A 82 13.95 -6.44 3.11
N ARG A 83 14.73 -5.84 2.22
CA ARG A 83 14.51 -4.48 1.69
C ARG A 83 13.39 -4.46 0.64
N ASP A 84 13.44 -5.38 -0.31
CA ASP A 84 12.47 -5.45 -1.40
C ASP A 84 11.08 -5.74 -0.83
N GLU A 85 11.01 -6.65 0.15
CA GLU A 85 9.78 -6.97 0.88
C GLU A 85 9.15 -5.74 1.55
N ARG A 86 9.94 -4.91 2.24
CA ARG A 86 9.42 -3.70 2.90
C ARG A 86 8.98 -2.64 1.90
N SER A 87 9.71 -2.51 0.77
CA SER A 87 9.35 -1.58 -0.30
C SER A 87 8.00 -1.96 -0.91
N VAL A 88 7.80 -3.25 -1.23
CA VAL A 88 6.53 -3.76 -1.75
C VAL A 88 5.41 -3.50 -0.74
N ASN A 89 5.62 -3.81 0.53
CA ASN A 89 4.62 -3.59 1.58
C ASN A 89 4.20 -2.12 1.68
N ALA A 90 5.12 -1.16 1.62
CA ALA A 90 4.76 0.25 1.66
C ALA A 90 4.01 0.72 0.42
N MET A 91 4.40 0.24 -0.77
CA MET A 91 3.67 0.55 -2.01
C MET A 91 2.24 0.03 -1.98
N VAL A 92 2.05 -1.21 -1.50
CA VAL A 92 0.71 -1.79 -1.35
C VAL A 92 -0.10 -1.03 -0.31
N LEU A 93 0.53 -0.64 0.80
CA LEU A 93 -0.11 0.11 1.86
C LEU A 93 -0.61 1.48 1.37
N ASP A 94 0.24 2.25 0.67
CA ASP A 94 -0.14 3.53 0.08
C ASP A 94 -1.31 3.39 -0.90
N ALA A 95 -1.24 2.39 -1.79
CA ALA A 95 -2.31 2.14 -2.75
C ALA A 95 -3.64 1.78 -2.07
N ALA A 96 -3.60 0.94 -1.02
CA ALA A 96 -4.78 0.57 -0.24
C ALA A 96 -5.35 1.78 0.53
N GLU A 97 -4.49 2.62 1.11
CA GLU A 97 -4.91 3.83 1.82
C GLU A 97 -5.67 4.80 0.91
N ARG A 98 -5.11 5.10 -0.27
CA ARG A 98 -5.77 5.98 -1.25
C ARG A 98 -7.09 5.39 -1.73
N TYR A 99 -7.15 4.08 -1.95
CA TYR A 99 -8.39 3.41 -2.34
C TYR A 99 -9.46 3.54 -1.26
N LEU A 100 -9.12 3.24 -0.01
CA LEU A 100 -10.06 3.34 1.13
C LEU A 100 -10.47 4.78 1.42
N GLU A 101 -9.61 5.77 1.14
CA GLU A 101 -9.98 7.18 1.20
C GLU A 101 -11.03 7.53 0.15
N LEU A 102 -10.84 7.10 -1.10
CA LEU A 102 -11.85 7.29 -2.15
C LEU A 102 -13.18 6.62 -1.77
N GLU A 103 -13.16 5.37 -1.30
CA GLU A 103 -14.38 4.70 -0.82
C GLU A 103 -15.06 5.45 0.33
N SER A 104 -14.29 6.07 1.22
CA SER A 104 -14.85 6.83 2.35
C SER A 104 -15.57 8.12 1.91
N ILE A 105 -15.14 8.73 0.79
CA ILE A 105 -15.77 9.92 0.20
C ILE A 105 -17.08 9.54 -0.51
N PHE A 106 -17.15 8.32 -1.07
CA PHE A 106 -18.31 7.82 -1.81
C PHE A 106 -18.89 6.54 -1.16
N PRO A 107 -19.51 6.64 0.02
CA PRO A 107 -20.03 5.46 0.72
C PRO A 107 -21.13 4.73 -0.06
N ASP A 108 -21.86 5.46 -0.91
CA ASP A 108 -23.01 4.96 -1.68
C ASP A 108 -22.64 4.33 -3.03
N THR A 109 -21.37 4.40 -3.46
CA THR A 109 -20.91 3.75 -4.70
C THR A 109 -20.45 2.31 -4.50
N ARG A 110 -20.71 1.71 -3.33
CA ARG A 110 -20.42 0.29 -3.10
C ARG A 110 -21.24 -0.56 -4.07
N ILE A 111 -20.57 -1.03 -5.11
CA ILE A 111 -21.12 -2.06 -6.00
C ILE A 111 -21.32 -3.29 -5.13
N THR A 112 -22.57 -3.65 -4.88
CA THR A 112 -22.86 -4.92 -4.22
C THR A 112 -22.39 -6.01 -5.16
N TRP A 113 -21.36 -6.75 -4.76
CA TRP A 113 -20.92 -7.90 -5.53
C TRP A 113 -22.11 -8.87 -5.67
N SER A 114 -22.62 -9.01 -6.89
CA SER A 114 -23.55 -10.08 -7.21
C SER A 114 -22.73 -11.29 -7.61
N ALA A 115 -22.71 -12.31 -6.76
CA ALA A 115 -22.11 -13.58 -7.11
C ALA A 115 -22.71 -14.07 -8.44
N PRO A 116 -21.91 -14.64 -9.36
CA PRO A 116 -22.45 -15.25 -10.56
C PRO A 116 -23.46 -16.33 -10.17
N HIS A 117 -24.74 -16.12 -10.51
CA HIS A 117 -25.84 -17.02 -10.08
C HIS A 117 -25.94 -18.30 -10.92
N PHE A 118 -24.99 -18.58 -11.80
CA PHE A 118 -25.05 -19.74 -12.68
C PHE A 118 -24.89 -21.03 -11.88
N ALA A 119 -25.65 -22.07 -12.26
CA ALA A 119 -25.59 -23.38 -11.62
C ALA A 119 -24.17 -23.99 -11.62
N GLU A 120 -23.35 -23.57 -12.60
CA GLU A 120 -21.94 -23.93 -12.79
C GLU A 120 -21.02 -23.46 -11.65
N PHE A 121 -21.48 -22.53 -10.78
CA PHE A 121 -20.75 -22.02 -9.61
C PHE A 121 -21.23 -22.60 -8.29
N LYS A 122 -22.13 -23.60 -8.31
CA LYS A 122 -22.50 -24.35 -7.10
C LYS A 122 -21.45 -25.43 -6.81
N LEU A 123 -20.49 -25.09 -5.95
CA LEU A 123 -19.46 -26.01 -5.50
C LEU A 123 -20.02 -26.97 -4.45
N THR A 124 -19.94 -28.27 -4.71
CA THR A 124 -20.31 -29.31 -3.73
C THR A 124 -19.08 -30.03 -3.19
N LYS A 125 -17.98 -30.03 -3.96
CA LYS A 125 -16.69 -30.62 -3.60
C LYS A 125 -15.54 -29.73 -4.08
N VAL A 126 -14.32 -29.99 -3.58
CA VAL A 126 -13.13 -29.19 -3.89
C VAL A 126 -12.78 -29.29 -5.37
N GLU A 127 -13.02 -30.44 -5.99
CA GLU A 127 -12.75 -30.71 -7.41
C GLU A 127 -13.61 -29.84 -8.35
N ASP A 128 -14.78 -29.38 -7.90
CA ASP A 128 -15.65 -28.48 -8.68
C ASP A 128 -15.01 -27.10 -8.87
N ALA A 129 -14.04 -26.72 -8.01
CA ALA A 129 -13.45 -25.39 -7.99
C ALA A 129 -12.64 -25.08 -9.25
N GLU A 130 -11.91 -26.05 -9.80
CA GLU A 130 -11.13 -25.85 -11.03
C GLU A 130 -12.04 -25.58 -12.24
N ALA A 131 -13.11 -26.37 -12.39
CA ALA A 131 -14.08 -26.21 -13.45
C ALA A 131 -14.81 -24.86 -13.37
N ALA A 132 -15.22 -24.45 -12.16
CA ALA A 132 -15.81 -23.14 -11.93
C ALA A 132 -14.83 -21.99 -12.25
N ALA A 133 -13.55 -22.12 -11.85
CA ALA A 133 -12.53 -21.10 -12.15
C ALA A 133 -12.27 -20.96 -13.66
N GLU A 134 -12.18 -22.08 -14.38
CA GLU A 134 -12.03 -22.08 -15.84
C GLU A 134 -13.23 -21.42 -16.53
N ARG A 135 -14.44 -21.74 -16.06
CA ARG A 135 -15.67 -21.11 -16.54
C ARG A 135 -15.68 -19.61 -16.31
N LEU A 136 -15.30 -19.16 -15.10
CA LEU A 136 -15.18 -17.74 -14.77
C LEU A 136 -14.20 -17.02 -15.71
N ARG A 137 -13.02 -17.59 -15.96
CA ARG A 137 -12.04 -17.02 -16.91
C ARG A 137 -12.62 -16.89 -18.32
N SER A 138 -13.41 -17.87 -18.77
CA SER A 138 -14.06 -17.81 -20.09
C SER A 138 -15.11 -16.69 -20.19
N ILE A 139 -15.89 -16.47 -19.12
CA ILE A 139 -16.92 -15.42 -19.06
C ILE A 139 -16.25 -14.05 -19.01
N CYS A 140 -15.35 -13.83 -18.04
CA CYS A 140 -14.65 -12.56 -17.86
C CYS A 140 -13.76 -12.20 -19.07
N GLY A 141 -13.14 -13.18 -19.74
CA GLY A 141 -12.37 -12.96 -20.97
C GLY A 141 -13.22 -12.59 -22.19
N SER A 142 -14.52 -12.91 -22.18
CA SER A 142 -15.46 -12.60 -23.27
C SER A 142 -16.23 -11.30 -23.07
N GLU A 143 -16.50 -10.90 -21.82
CA GLU A 143 -17.20 -9.65 -21.47
C GLU A 143 -16.34 -8.39 -21.67
N SER A 144 -15.01 -8.50 -21.58
CA SER A 144 -14.10 -7.39 -21.90
C SER A 144 -14.22 -6.88 -23.35
N ARG A 145 -14.87 -7.64 -24.25
CA ARG A 145 -15.22 -7.21 -25.62
C ARG A 145 -16.63 -6.63 -25.80
N ARG A 146 -17.51 -6.71 -24.79
CA ARG A 146 -18.91 -6.24 -24.90
C ARG A 146 -19.21 -4.97 -24.09
N SER A 147 -18.27 -4.53 -23.26
CA SER A 147 -18.41 -3.34 -22.41
C SER A 147 -17.54 -2.18 -22.92
N ASN A 148 -17.69 -1.79 -24.19
CA ASN A 148 -17.26 -0.48 -24.65
C ASN A 148 -18.42 0.14 -25.46
N PRO A 149 -19.23 1.02 -24.85
CA PRO A 149 -20.05 1.95 -25.64
C PRO A 149 -19.16 2.93 -26.42
#